data_AF-A0A3A4KMA1-F1
#
_entry.id   AF-A0A3A4KMA1-F1
#
_cell.length_a   1.000
_cell.length_b   1.000
_cell.length_c   1.000
_cell.angle_alpha   90.00
_cell.angle_beta   90.00
_cell.angle_gamma   90.00
#
_symmetry.space_group_name_H-M   'P 1'
#
loop_
_entity.id
_entity.type
_entity.pdbx_description
1 polymer ?
#
loop_
_entity_poly.entity_id
_entity_poly.type
_entity_poly.pdbx_seq_one_letter_code
_entity_poly.pdbx_strand_id
1 'polypeptide(L)' 'MAVSDPFASERALIALVANLGVPAVIVPSLKHFGDGRPPEALLRLADVLVMEPRARFTRIAPTGVS' A
#
# COMPACT_ATOMS: atom_id res chain seq x y z
N MET A 1 -9.84 18.17 13.67
CA MET A 1 -8.81 17.14 13.39
C MET A 1 -9.46 16.10 12.51
N ALA A 2 -8.99 15.92 11.28
CA ALA A 2 -9.45 14.82 10.43
C ALA A 2 -9.02 13.51 11.11
N VAL A 3 -9.99 12.71 11.54
CA VAL A 3 -9.72 11.35 11.97
C VAL A 3 -9.24 10.64 10.71
N SER A 4 -7.94 10.37 10.61
CA SER A 4 -7.38 9.53 9.56
C SER A 4 -8.06 8.18 9.69
N ASP A 5 -9.05 7.90 8.85
CA ASP A 5 -9.68 6.59 8.79
C ASP A 5 -8.56 5.58 8.52
N PRO A 6 -8.28 4.65 9.46
CA PRO A 6 -7.16 3.73 9.35
C PRO A 6 -7.27 2.82 8.12
N PHE A 7 -8.47 2.72 7.52
CA PHE A 7 -8.74 1.92 6.33
C PHE A 7 -8.83 2.75 5.05
N ALA A 8 -8.72 4.09 5.10
CA ALA A 8 -8.79 4.92 3.90
C ALA A 8 -7.67 4.57 2.89
N SER A 9 -6.45 4.35 3.38
CA SER A 9 -5.31 3.97 2.55
C SER A 9 -5.49 2.58 1.91
N GLU A 10 -6.10 1.65 2.65
CA GLU A 10 -6.36 0.29 2.18
C GLU A 10 -7.41 0.29 1.04
N ARG A 11 -8.51 1.02 1.22
CA ARG A 11 -9.54 1.17 0.18
C ARG A 11 -8.99 1.88 -1.06
N ALA A 12 -8.14 2.88 -0.88
CA ALA A 12 -7.49 3.57 -1.99
C ALA A 12 -6.56 2.62 -2.78
N LEU A 13 -5.80 1.76 -2.09
CA LEU A 13 -4.95 0.76 -2.74
C LEU A 13 -5.78 -0.22 -3.57
N ILE A 14 -6.87 -0.77 -3.02
CA ILE A 14 -7.76 -1.69 -3.73
C ILE A 14 -8.32 -1.04 -5.00
N ALA A 15 -8.78 0.21 -4.91
CA ALA A 15 -9.31 0.94 -6.06
C ALA A 15 -8.24 1.18 -7.14
N LEU A 16 -7.02 1.54 -6.75
CA LEU A 16 -5.90 1.73 -7.68
C LEU A 16 -5.55 0.43 -8.42
N VAL A 17 -5.49 -0.70 -7.70
CA VAL A 17 -5.17 -2.01 -8.27
C VAL A 17 -6.24 -2.47 -9.25
N ALA A 18 -7.52 -2.31 -8.88
CA ALA A 18 -8.65 -2.61 -9.75
C ALA A 18 -8.61 -1.77 -11.04
N ASN A 19 -8.31 -0.48 -10.93
CA ASN A 19 -8.29 0.43 -12.08
C ASN A 19 -7.09 0.19 -13.01
N LEU A 20 -5.93 -0.14 -12.45
CA LEU A 20 -4.72 -0.38 -13.24
C LEU A 20 -4.68 -1.79 -13.84
N GLY A 21 -5.44 -2.73 -13.28
CA GLY A 21 -5.45 -4.14 -13.73
C GLY A 21 -4.08 -4.81 -13.59
N VAL A 22 -3.29 -4.41 -12.60
CA VAL A 22 -1.95 -4.97 -12.41
C VAL A 22 -2.04 -6.41 -11.89
N PRO A 23 -1.18 -7.32 -12.36
CA PRO A 23 -1.21 -8.72 -11.91
C PRO A 23 -0.63 -8.89 -10.50
N ALA A 24 0.20 -7.96 -10.03
CA ALA A 24 0.86 -8.04 -8.73
C ALA A 24 1.11 -6.66 -8.10
N VAL A 25 1.19 -6.64 -6.77
CA VAL A 25 1.49 -5.46 -5.94
C VAL A 25 2.56 -5.82 -4.93
N ILE A 26 3.61 -5.00 -4.84
CA ILE A 26 4.64 -5.13 -3.81
C ILE A 26 4.30 -4.21 -2.64
N VAL A 27 4.23 -4.78 -1.44
CA VAL A 27 4.01 -4.04 -0.19
C VAL A 27 5.21 -4.19 0.74
N PRO A 28 5.63 -3.11 1.41
CA PRO A 28 6.85 -3.12 2.23
C PRO A 28 6.68 -3.82 3.58
N SER A 29 5.45 -3.99 4.06
CA SER A 29 5.13 -4.70 5.30
C SER A 29 3.63 -4.97 5.41
N LEU A 30 3.26 -6.06 6.09
CA LEU A 30 1.86 -6.37 6.41
C LEU A 30 1.26 -5.44 7.46
N LYS A 31 2.08 -4.69 8.20
CA LYS A 31 1.64 -3.71 9.21
C LYS A 31 0.85 -2.54 8.63
N HIS A 32 0.84 -2.39 7.31
CA HIS A 32 0.04 -1.40 6.61
C HIS A 32 -1.43 -1.80 6.46
N PHE A 33 -1.79 -3.04 6.80
CA PHE A 33 -3.16 -3.54 6.81
C PHE A 33 -3.68 -3.67 8.24
N GLY A 34 -4.95 -3.34 8.46
CA GLY A 34 -5.55 -3.28 9.80
C GLY A 34 -5.43 -4.59 10.58
N ASP A 35 -5.56 -5.72 9.89
CA ASP A 35 -5.48 -7.07 10.46
C ASP A 35 -4.08 -7.71 10.38
N GLY A 36 -3.07 -6.97 9.90
CA GLY A 36 -1.74 -7.53 9.62
C GLY A 36 -1.74 -8.56 8.49
N ARG A 37 -2.74 -8.53 7.61
CA ARG A 37 -2.88 -9.37 6.41
C ARG A 37 -3.47 -8.56 5.26
N PRO A 38 -3.15 -8.86 4.00
CA PRO A 38 -3.78 -8.18 2.88
C PRO A 38 -5.29 -8.45 2.85
N PRO A 39 -6.12 -7.48 2.47
CA PRO A 39 -7.56 -7.66 2.37
C PRO A 39 -7.91 -8.68 1.30
N GLU A 40 -8.95 -9.46 1.54
CA GLU A 40 -9.40 -10.48 0.57
C GLU A 40 -9.76 -9.87 -0.79
N ALA A 41 -10.34 -8.67 -0.80
CA ALA A 41 -10.64 -7.93 -2.02
C ALA A 41 -9.38 -7.63 -2.85
N LEU A 42 -8.24 -7.36 -2.20
CA LEU A 42 -6.97 -7.13 -2.90
C LEU A 42 -6.41 -8.44 -3.46
N LEU A 43 -6.45 -9.52 -2.67
CA LEU A 43 -5.95 -10.84 -3.06
C LEU A 43 -6.73 -11.47 -4.24
N ARG A 44 -7.99 -11.08 -4.42
CA ARG A 44 -8.79 -11.49 -5.59
C ARG A 44 -8.43 -10.75 -6.87
N LEU A 45 -7.77 -9.60 -6.76
CA LEU A 45 -7.43 -8.74 -7.89
C LEU A 45 -5.99 -8.94 -8.37
N ALA A 46 -5.06 -9.16 -7.44
CA ALA A 46 -3.64 -9.22 -7.75
C ALA A 46 -2.86 -10.06 -6.72
N ASP A 47 -1.72 -10.60 -7.15
CA ASP A 47 -0.75 -11.22 -6.25
C ASP A 47 -0.15 -10.16 -5.32
N VAL A 48 -0.13 -10.44 -4.01
CA VAL A 48 0.45 -9.51 -3.02
C VAL A 48 1.80 -10.04 -2.55
N LEU A 49 2.86 -9.34 -2.96
CA LEU A 49 4.24 -9.66 -2.61
C LEU A 49 4.69 -8.79 -1.45
N VAL A 50 5.00 -9.43 -0.32
CA VAL A 50 5.55 -8.72 0.84
C VAL A 50 7.07 -8.71 0.73
N MET A 51 7.65 -7.52 0.63
CA MET A 51 9.10 -7.34 0.60
C MET A 51 9.52 -6.44 1.75
N GLU A 52 9.98 -7.04 2.85
CA GLU A 52 10.47 -6.28 3.99
C GLU A 52 11.85 -5.68 3.66
N PRO A 53 11.97 -4.33 3.64
CA PRO A 53 13.24 -3.71 3.31
C PRO A 53 14.25 -3.96 4.43
N ARG A 54 15.40 -4.56 4.09
CA ARG A 54 16.51 -4.80 5.03
C ARG A 54 17.14 -3.51 5.56
N ALA A 55 16.96 -2.39 4.85
CA ALA A 55 17.40 -1.06 5.23
C ALA A 55 16.25 -0.06 5.07
N ARG A 56 16.05 0.82 6.05
CA ARG A 56 15.04 1.89 5.96
C ARG A 56 15.59 3.02 5.09
N PHE A 57 14.90 3.34 4.02
CA PHE A 57 15.20 4.51 3.20
C PHE A 57 14.32 5.67 3.65
N THR A 58 14.94 6.76 4.10
CA THR A 58 14.23 8.00 4.37
C THR A 58 13.88 8.63 3.03
N ARG A 59 12.60 8.89 2.79
CA ARG A 59 12.15 9.65 1.62
C ARG A 59 12.81 11.02 1.67
N ILE A 60 13.69 11.32 0.72
CA ILE A 60 14.12 12.69 0.48
C ILE A 60 12.88 13.38 -0.07
N ALA A 61 12.35 14.38 0.66
CA ALA A 61 11.27 15.21 0.12
C ALA A 61 11.73 15.74 -1.24
N PRO A 62 10.87 15.79 -2.28
CA PRO A 62 11.26 16.46 -3.51
C PRO A 62 11.61 17.89 -3.11
N THR A 63 12.89 18.24 -3.13
CA THR A 63 13.32 19.64 -3.11
C THR A 63 12.66 20.23 -4.32
N GLY A 64 11.71 21.15 -4.08
CA GLY A 64 10.98 21.82 -5.15
C GLY A 64 11.97 22.23 -6.22
N VAL A 65 11.72 21.77 -7.45
CA VAL A 65 12.37 22.38 -8.61
C VAL A 65 11.69 23.74 -8.71
N SER A 66 12.39 24.75 -8.20
CA SER A 66 12.04 26.17 -8.38
C SER A 66 12.03 26.55 -9.85
#